data_AF-A0A957P4K6-F1
#
_entry.id   AF-A0A957P4K6-F1
#
_cell.length_a   1.000
_cell.length_b   1.000
_cell.length_c   1.000
_cell.angle_alpha   90.00
_cell.angle_beta   90.00
_cell.angle_gamma   90.00
#
_symmetry.space_group_name_H-M   'P 1'
#
loop_
_entity.id
_entity.type
_entity.pdbx_description
1 polymer ?
#
loop_
_entity_poly.entity_id
_entity_poly.type
_entity_poly.pdbx_seq_one_letter_code
_entity_poly.pdbx_strand_id
1 'polypeptide(L)'
;QFEIAPMYEDGNVAADHQQLIMLMLRRVAEKHGLVAILHEKPFAGINGSGKHLNFSLGNASVGNLLEPGETPHENARFLAFCGAVIRAVDVHAELLRASVASADNDHRLGANEAPPAIMSIFLGDQLTDVFEQIQKTGGATSSKAKDVLRLGVDTLPALPKHSGDRNRTSPIAFTGNKFEFRAVGSSQTIAWPLTVWNLILAESLDYIATSLEPAASNGSFDAALGKLLQDIMVKHGRVIFNGDGYTEAWHAEAAERGLPNMHNSAEALPVLGAPEVVELFGKYEVLNEREAISRMEVRLEQYIMQVMVEANLVLRMGRTQIFPAAISTIRDLSKAADDMEDLGIKLDTSTLERVATLTNQLQTDLNKLEEMLGEEAEDAKAESEHCCNVILPQMLAVRSTVDELEGLVSDAYWPLPSYQEMLSIR
;
A
#
# COMPACT_ATOMS: atom_id res chain seq x y z
N GLN A 1 6.19 -15.96 6.22
CA GLN A 1 5.66 -14.62 6.56
C GLN A 1 5.05 -14.69 7.95
N PHE A 2 5.26 -13.68 8.79
CA PHE A 2 4.78 -13.66 10.19
C PHE A 2 4.20 -12.29 10.52
N GLU A 3 3.33 -12.24 11.53
CA GLU A 3 2.69 -11.01 12.00
C GLU A 3 2.85 -10.88 13.52
N ILE A 4 3.06 -9.66 13.99
CA ILE A 4 3.01 -9.28 15.40
C ILE A 4 2.13 -8.03 15.54
N ALA A 5 1.08 -8.14 16.34
CA ALA A 5 0.17 -7.04 16.63
C ALA A 5 0.23 -6.71 18.14
N PRO A 6 0.84 -5.58 18.54
CA PRO A 6 0.78 -5.13 19.93
C PRO A 6 -0.64 -4.64 20.28
N MET A 7 -0.92 -4.48 21.58
CA MET A 7 -2.14 -3.79 22.03
C MET A 7 -2.09 -2.33 21.58
N TYR A 8 -3.26 -1.71 21.37
CA TYR A 8 -3.35 -0.30 21.02
C TYR A 8 -2.87 0.59 22.18
N GLU A 9 -2.32 1.74 21.83
CA GLU A 9 -1.75 2.73 22.76
C GLU A 9 -2.05 4.14 22.24
N ASP A 10 -1.69 5.16 23.03
CA ASP A 10 -1.72 6.54 22.57
C ASP A 10 -0.85 6.70 21.32
N GLY A 11 -1.34 7.43 20.31
CA GLY A 11 -0.75 7.42 18.96
C GLY A 11 0.76 7.70 18.92
N ASN A 12 1.27 8.61 19.75
CA ASN A 12 2.71 8.89 19.83
C ASN A 12 3.50 7.72 20.43
N VAL A 13 3.01 7.11 21.51
CA VAL A 13 3.64 5.95 22.15
C VAL A 13 3.65 4.76 21.20
N ALA A 14 2.53 4.53 20.50
CA ALA A 14 2.42 3.49 19.50
C ALA A 14 3.45 3.65 18.37
N ALA A 15 3.70 4.89 17.90
CA ALA A 15 4.71 5.17 16.88
C ALA A 15 6.13 4.86 17.35
N ASP A 16 6.48 5.22 18.59
CA ASP A 16 7.78 4.94 19.19
C ASP A 16 7.99 3.43 19.40
N HIS A 17 7.01 2.75 19.99
CA HIS A 17 7.04 1.31 20.20
C HIS A 17 7.09 0.54 18.88
N GLN A 18 6.42 1.02 17.83
CA GLN A 18 6.49 0.43 16.49
C GLN A 18 7.92 0.44 15.95
N GLN A 19 8.67 1.54 16.10
CA GLN A 19 10.07 1.62 15.70
C GLN A 19 10.96 0.68 16.54
N LEU A 20 10.73 0.61 17.85
CA LEU A 20 11.44 -0.34 18.72
C LEU A 20 11.19 -1.78 18.32
N ILE A 21 9.94 -2.14 17.96
CA ILE A 21 9.61 -3.48 17.45
C ILE A 21 10.41 -3.80 16.20
N MET A 22 10.46 -2.90 15.21
CA MET A 22 11.26 -3.12 13.98
C MET A 22 12.74 -3.34 14.28
N LEU A 23 13.32 -2.52 15.17
CA LEU A 23 14.71 -2.68 15.60
C LEU A 23 14.94 -4.01 16.30
N MET A 24 14.03 -4.41 17.19
CA MET A 24 14.12 -5.66 17.93
C MET A 24 13.97 -6.88 17.02
N LEU A 25 13.07 -6.84 16.02
CA LEU A 25 12.92 -7.91 15.03
C LEU A 25 14.24 -8.17 14.30
N ARG A 26 14.92 -7.12 13.82
CA ARG A 26 16.22 -7.26 13.15
C ARG A 26 17.29 -7.84 14.08
N ARG A 27 17.42 -7.27 15.28
CA ARG A 27 18.43 -7.72 16.27
C ARG A 27 18.21 -9.14 16.77
N VAL A 28 16.96 -9.55 16.97
CA VAL A 28 16.63 -10.90 17.45
C VAL A 28 16.81 -11.91 16.32
N ALA A 29 16.37 -11.59 15.10
CA ALA A 29 16.60 -12.46 13.95
C ALA A 29 18.09 -12.78 13.76
N GLU A 30 18.97 -11.77 13.79
CA GLU A 30 20.42 -11.96 13.67
C GLU A 30 20.98 -12.91 14.74
N LYS A 31 20.52 -12.82 15.99
CA LYS A 31 20.93 -13.71 17.09
C LYS A 31 20.52 -15.18 16.87
N HIS A 32 19.49 -15.40 16.07
CA HIS A 32 19.02 -16.74 15.69
C HIS A 32 19.56 -17.19 14.33
N GLY A 33 20.52 -16.49 13.73
CA GLY A 33 21.05 -16.81 12.41
C GLY A 33 20.06 -16.55 11.28
N LEU A 34 19.08 -15.67 11.49
CA LEU A 34 18.04 -15.29 10.54
C LEU A 34 18.19 -13.83 10.11
N VAL A 35 17.55 -13.47 9.01
CA VAL A 35 17.41 -12.07 8.56
C VAL A 35 15.92 -11.70 8.55
N ALA A 36 15.55 -10.66 9.31
CA ALA A 36 14.20 -10.13 9.28
C ALA A 36 14.03 -9.17 8.09
N ILE A 37 13.37 -9.64 7.03
CA ILE A 37 13.08 -8.84 5.84
C ILE A 37 11.79 -8.04 6.10
N LEU A 38 11.91 -6.72 6.16
CA LEU A 38 10.78 -5.80 6.41
C LEU A 38 10.25 -5.13 5.13
N HIS A 39 10.88 -5.42 3.98
CA HIS A 39 10.47 -4.92 2.67
C HIS A 39 9.05 -5.40 2.32
N GLU A 40 8.28 -4.52 1.68
CA GLU A 40 6.87 -4.67 1.37
C GLU A 40 6.58 -5.82 0.40
N LYS A 41 7.49 -6.07 -0.55
CA LYS A 41 7.39 -7.15 -1.54
C LYS A 41 8.71 -7.88 -1.78
N PRO A 42 9.19 -8.68 -0.82
CA PRO A 42 10.55 -9.24 -0.89
C PRO A 42 10.69 -10.36 -1.95
N PHE A 43 9.60 -11.04 -2.28
CA PHE A 43 9.56 -12.09 -3.31
C PHE A 43 8.39 -11.84 -4.25
N ALA A 44 8.63 -11.97 -5.56
CA ALA A 44 7.57 -11.86 -6.56
C ALA A 44 6.63 -13.09 -6.51
N GLY A 45 5.38 -12.92 -6.93
CA GLY A 45 4.41 -14.03 -7.05
C GLY A 45 3.83 -14.57 -5.73
N ILE A 46 4.24 -14.04 -4.56
CA ILE A 46 3.65 -14.38 -3.26
C ILE A 46 3.14 -13.13 -2.53
N ASN A 47 2.43 -13.29 -1.41
CA ASN A 47 1.87 -12.16 -0.64
C ASN A 47 2.93 -11.13 -0.22
N GLY A 48 2.54 -9.85 -0.23
CA GLY A 48 3.36 -8.76 0.30
C GLY A 48 3.22 -8.61 1.81
N SER A 49 4.08 -7.81 2.42
CA SER A 49 4.04 -7.43 3.84
C SER A 49 3.52 -6.01 4.00
N GLY A 50 2.52 -5.81 4.85
CA GLY A 50 1.96 -4.50 5.18
C GLY A 50 2.09 -4.19 6.67
N LYS A 51 1.73 -2.97 7.06
CA LYS A 51 1.64 -2.57 8.47
C LYS A 51 0.38 -1.77 8.70
N HIS A 52 -0.71 -2.46 9.02
CA HIS A 52 -2.00 -1.80 9.16
C HIS A 52 -2.00 -0.82 10.34
N LEU A 53 -2.40 0.42 10.08
CA LEU A 53 -2.59 1.43 11.11
C LEU A 53 -4.05 1.41 11.57
N ASN A 54 -4.28 0.78 12.71
CA ASN A 54 -5.59 0.77 13.35
C ASN A 54 -5.78 2.06 14.16
N PHE A 55 -6.77 2.86 13.78
CA PHE A 55 -7.06 4.17 14.34
C PHE A 55 -8.42 4.22 15.04
N SER A 56 -8.41 4.68 16.29
CA SER A 56 -9.60 5.05 17.06
C SER A 56 -9.39 6.40 17.73
N LEU A 57 -10.47 7.14 17.99
CA LEU A 57 -10.43 8.43 18.67
C LEU A 57 -11.25 8.38 19.96
N GLY A 58 -10.66 8.76 21.09
CA GLY A 58 -11.35 8.74 22.37
C GLY A 58 -10.42 9.03 23.54
N ASN A 59 -10.97 9.00 24.75
CA ASN A 59 -10.19 9.05 25.99
C ASN A 59 -10.98 8.40 27.14
N ALA A 60 -10.38 8.32 28.33
CA ALA A 60 -10.98 7.72 29.52
C ALA A 60 -12.30 8.38 29.95
N SER A 61 -12.51 9.66 29.62
CA SER A 61 -13.69 10.44 30.04
C SER A 61 -14.87 10.27 29.08
N VAL A 62 -14.64 10.27 27.76
CA VAL A 62 -15.71 10.21 26.75
C VAL A 62 -15.91 8.84 26.11
N GLY A 63 -14.96 7.92 26.33
CA GLY A 63 -14.89 6.62 25.67
C GLY A 63 -14.43 6.73 24.21
N ASN A 64 -14.63 5.67 23.45
CA ASN A 64 -14.35 5.64 22.02
C ASN A 64 -15.46 6.33 21.23
N LEU A 65 -15.11 7.36 20.47
CA LEU A 65 -16.02 8.17 19.65
C LEU A 65 -16.42 7.49 18.34
N LEU A 66 -15.69 6.43 17.96
CA LEU A 66 -15.98 5.58 16.81
C LEU A 66 -16.69 4.28 17.20
N GLU A 67 -17.21 4.17 18.42
CA GLU A 67 -18.03 3.04 18.87
C GLU A 67 -19.50 3.26 18.47
N PRO A 68 -20.06 2.43 17.56
CA PRO A 68 -21.44 2.59 17.07
C PRO A 68 -22.49 2.26 18.13
N GLY A 69 -22.19 1.33 19.05
CA GLY A 69 -23.16 0.80 20.01
C GLY A 69 -24.14 -0.20 19.38
N GLU A 70 -25.28 -0.41 20.04
CA GLU A 70 -26.32 -1.36 19.58
C GLU A 70 -27.27 -0.73 18.55
N THR A 71 -27.56 0.57 18.67
CA THR A 71 -28.39 1.35 17.74
C THR A 71 -27.57 2.44 17.05
N PRO A 72 -26.72 2.10 16.05
CA PRO A 72 -25.83 3.07 15.40
C PRO A 72 -26.56 4.28 14.78
N HIS A 73 -27.78 4.07 14.28
CA HIS A 73 -28.60 5.11 13.67
C HIS A 73 -29.10 6.17 14.67
N GLU A 74 -29.15 5.85 15.96
CA GLU A 74 -29.54 6.79 17.03
C GLU A 74 -28.32 7.48 17.67
N ASN A 75 -27.10 6.97 17.43
CA ASN A 75 -25.88 7.45 18.05
C ASN A 75 -25.32 8.67 17.29
N ALA A 76 -25.92 9.83 17.51
CA ALA A 76 -25.55 11.10 16.88
C ALA A 76 -24.06 11.44 16.97
N ARG A 77 -23.44 11.14 18.12
CA ARG A 77 -22.00 11.33 18.34
C ARG A 77 -21.19 10.47 17.39
N PHE A 78 -21.43 9.16 17.37
CA PHE A 78 -20.76 8.26 16.45
C PHE A 78 -20.95 8.68 14.98
N LEU A 79 -22.18 9.04 14.59
CA LEU A 79 -22.48 9.46 13.22
C LEU A 79 -21.71 10.72 12.82
N ALA A 80 -21.56 11.70 13.73
CA ALA A 80 -20.75 12.89 13.50
C ALA A 80 -19.27 12.55 13.26
N PHE A 81 -18.67 11.73 14.12
CA PHE A 81 -17.25 11.35 13.98
C PHE A 81 -17.00 10.42 12.79
N CYS A 82 -17.91 9.49 12.49
CA CYS A 82 -17.80 8.65 11.30
C CYS A 82 -18.02 9.46 10.01
N GLY A 83 -18.94 10.43 10.01
CA GLY A 83 -19.11 11.40 8.93
C GLY A 83 -17.86 12.25 8.70
N ALA A 84 -17.15 12.62 9.78
CA ALA A 84 -15.86 13.30 9.70
C ALA A 84 -14.80 12.46 8.99
N VAL A 85 -14.71 11.16 9.31
CA VAL A 85 -13.78 10.25 8.61
C VAL A 85 -14.14 10.13 7.13
N ILE A 86 -15.42 9.99 6.78
CA ILE A 86 -15.88 9.91 5.38
C ILE A 86 -15.44 11.14 4.59
N ARG A 87 -15.69 12.34 5.13
CA ARG A 87 -15.27 13.59 4.49
C ARG A 87 -13.75 13.70 4.42
N ALA A 88 -13.03 13.40 5.51
CA ALA A 88 -11.57 13.51 5.54
C ALA A 88 -10.90 12.65 4.47
N VAL A 89 -11.36 11.41 4.28
CA VAL A 89 -10.79 10.51 3.27
C VAL A 89 -11.14 10.95 1.86
N ASP A 90 -12.38 11.39 1.59
CA ASP A 90 -12.77 11.84 0.25
C ASP A 90 -12.04 13.12 -0.17
N VAL A 91 -11.95 14.09 0.73
CA VAL A 91 -11.33 15.40 0.44
C VAL A 91 -9.81 15.29 0.28
N HIS A 92 -9.17 14.44 1.10
CA HIS A 92 -7.70 14.37 1.19
C HIS A 92 -7.14 13.02 0.70
N ALA A 93 -7.85 12.35 -0.21
CA ALA A 93 -7.49 11.04 -0.76
C ALA A 93 -6.06 11.00 -1.35
N GLU A 94 -5.68 12.04 -2.09
CA GLU A 94 -4.35 12.16 -2.71
C GLU A 94 -3.26 12.29 -1.64
N LEU A 95 -3.48 13.12 -0.62
CA LEU A 95 -2.55 13.29 0.50
C LEU A 95 -2.40 11.99 1.31
N LEU A 96 -3.48 11.23 1.50
CA LEU A 96 -3.42 9.90 2.12
C LEU A 96 -2.57 8.92 1.28
N ARG A 97 -2.74 8.91 -0.05
CA ARG A 97 -1.93 8.10 -0.96
C ARG A 97 -0.45 8.51 -0.95
N ALA A 98 -0.17 9.81 -0.92
CA ALA A 98 1.18 10.36 -0.77
C ALA A 98 1.82 9.99 0.57
N SER A 99 1.03 9.89 1.64
CA SER A 99 1.54 9.57 2.99
C SER A 99 2.15 8.17 3.11
N VAL A 100 1.81 7.25 2.20
CA VAL A 100 2.29 5.87 2.16
C VAL A 100 3.15 5.56 0.92
N ALA A 101 3.51 6.60 0.15
CA ALA A 101 4.26 6.46 -1.10
C ALA A 101 5.74 6.16 -0.85
N SER A 102 6.27 5.12 -1.50
CA SER A 102 7.66 4.67 -1.51
C SER A 102 7.83 3.63 -2.62
N ALA A 103 9.04 3.49 -3.18
CA ALA A 103 9.33 2.49 -4.22
C ALA A 103 8.94 1.06 -3.78
N ASP A 104 9.29 0.67 -2.54
CA ASP A 104 8.93 -0.65 -1.99
C ASP A 104 7.43 -0.93 -2.00
N ASN A 105 6.64 0.07 -1.56
CA ASN A 105 5.20 -0.09 -1.39
C ASN A 105 4.46 -0.07 -2.73
N ASP A 106 5.03 0.52 -3.79
CA ASP A 106 4.46 0.45 -5.14
C ASP A 106 4.48 -0.99 -5.70
N HIS A 107 5.48 -1.81 -5.33
CA HIS A 107 5.46 -3.24 -5.65
C HIS A 107 4.36 -4.03 -4.90
N ARG A 108 3.80 -3.43 -3.85
CA ARG A 108 2.80 -4.06 -2.99
C ARG A 108 1.38 -3.62 -3.35
N LEU A 109 1.11 -2.32 -3.42
CA LEU A 109 -0.23 -1.77 -3.62
C LEU A 109 -0.85 -2.27 -4.94
N GLY A 110 -2.15 -2.59 -4.91
CA GLY A 110 -2.89 -3.11 -6.06
C GLY A 110 -2.66 -4.58 -6.41
N ALA A 111 -1.93 -5.34 -5.58
CA ALA A 111 -1.68 -6.77 -5.80
C ALA A 111 -1.72 -7.59 -4.50
N ASN A 112 -2.05 -8.89 -4.61
CA ASN A 112 -1.85 -9.93 -3.60
C ASN A 112 -2.08 -9.49 -2.14
N GLU A 113 -3.33 -9.19 -1.78
CA GLU A 113 -3.80 -8.78 -0.43
C GLU A 113 -3.41 -7.37 0.04
N ALA A 114 -2.83 -6.52 -0.81
CA ALA A 114 -2.67 -5.10 -0.53
C ALA A 114 -3.66 -4.24 -1.31
N PRO A 115 -4.22 -3.16 -0.74
CA PRO A 115 -5.26 -2.36 -1.38
C PRO A 115 -4.76 -1.63 -2.64
N PRO A 116 -5.64 -1.27 -3.59
CA PRO A 116 -5.28 -0.42 -4.72
C PRO A 116 -4.95 1.00 -4.24
N ALA A 117 -4.34 1.81 -5.12
CA ALA A 117 -4.01 3.21 -4.85
C ALA A 117 -5.22 4.15 -4.73
N ILE A 118 -6.43 3.64 -4.98
CA ILE A 118 -7.69 4.36 -4.87
C ILE A 118 -8.15 4.39 -3.40
N MET A 119 -7.93 5.51 -2.71
CA MET A 119 -8.36 5.68 -1.32
C MET A 119 -9.88 5.64 -1.20
N SER A 120 -10.39 4.57 -0.59
CA SER A 120 -11.82 4.29 -0.44
C SER A 120 -12.10 3.66 0.93
N ILE A 121 -13.33 3.84 1.42
CA ILE A 121 -13.76 3.36 2.73
C ILE A 121 -14.69 2.15 2.58
N PHE A 122 -14.34 1.06 3.27
CA PHE A 122 -15.25 -0.03 3.60
C PHE A 122 -15.96 0.26 4.93
N LEU A 123 -17.28 0.41 4.92
CA LEU A 123 -18.09 0.58 6.14
C LEU A 123 -18.82 -0.71 6.56
N GLY A 124 -19.05 -1.61 5.59
CA GLY A 124 -19.90 -2.78 5.76
C GLY A 124 -21.40 -2.45 5.72
N ASP A 125 -22.21 -3.49 5.49
CA ASP A 125 -23.63 -3.34 5.12
C ASP A 125 -24.47 -2.57 6.15
N GLN A 126 -24.21 -2.76 7.45
CA GLN A 126 -24.97 -2.10 8.52
C GLN A 126 -24.80 -0.58 8.48
N LEU A 127 -23.55 -0.11 8.43
CA LEU A 127 -23.27 1.32 8.48
C LEU A 127 -23.53 2.00 7.13
N THR A 128 -23.25 1.31 6.02
CA THR A 128 -23.62 1.83 4.70
C THR A 128 -25.11 2.06 4.59
N ASP A 129 -25.94 1.13 5.08
CA ASP A 129 -27.40 1.32 5.11
C ASP A 129 -27.83 2.56 5.91
N VAL A 130 -27.22 2.78 7.08
CA VAL A 130 -27.49 3.99 7.90
C VAL A 130 -27.11 5.27 7.16
N PHE A 131 -25.92 5.32 6.56
CA PHE A 131 -25.45 6.50 5.85
C PHE A 131 -26.19 6.76 4.53
N GLU A 132 -26.66 5.71 3.85
CA GLU A 132 -27.56 5.84 2.68
C GLU A 132 -28.94 6.39 3.07
N GLN A 133 -29.49 5.97 4.22
CA GLN A 133 -30.74 6.55 4.75
C GLN A 133 -30.56 8.05 5.05
N ILE A 134 -29.45 8.42 5.70
CA ILE A 134 -29.10 9.81 5.99
C ILE A 134 -28.98 10.62 4.70
N GLN A 135 -28.29 10.10 3.69
CA GLN A 135 -28.15 10.75 2.38
C GLN A 135 -29.53 11.05 1.75
N LYS A 136 -30.46 10.09 1.79
CA LYS A 136 -31.77 10.19 1.14
C LYS A 136 -32.77 11.06 1.93
N THR A 137 -32.76 10.97 3.25
CA THR A 137 -33.86 11.50 4.09
C THR A 137 -33.45 12.53 5.14
N GLY A 138 -32.15 12.77 5.35
CA GLY A 138 -31.66 13.67 6.40
C GLY A 138 -31.56 13.03 7.79
N GLY A 139 -31.86 11.74 7.91
CA GLY A 139 -31.73 10.97 9.14
C GLY A 139 -31.77 9.45 8.87
N ALA A 140 -31.59 8.65 9.89
CA ALA A 140 -31.76 7.19 9.82
C ALA A 140 -32.72 6.73 10.91
N THR A 141 -33.61 5.80 10.56
CA THR A 141 -34.64 5.29 11.49
C THR A 141 -34.44 3.82 11.84
N SER A 142 -33.49 3.17 11.18
CA SER A 142 -33.15 1.78 11.41
C SER A 142 -31.72 1.49 10.98
N SER A 143 -31.22 0.31 11.35
CA SER A 143 -29.96 -0.22 10.85
C SER A 143 -30.12 -1.73 10.64
N LYS A 144 -29.49 -2.29 9.59
CA LYS A 144 -29.42 -3.74 9.41
C LYS A 144 -28.85 -4.43 10.66
N ALA A 145 -29.28 -5.66 10.93
CA ALA A 145 -28.75 -6.42 12.07
C ALA A 145 -27.25 -6.70 11.90
N LYS A 146 -26.51 -6.74 13.01
CA LYS A 146 -25.13 -7.25 13.01
C LYS A 146 -25.17 -8.66 12.46
N ASP A 147 -24.33 -8.91 11.47
CA ASP A 147 -24.26 -10.20 10.80
C ASP A 147 -23.79 -11.26 11.84
N VAL A 148 -24.47 -12.41 11.94
CA VAL A 148 -24.19 -13.41 12.99
C VAL A 148 -23.63 -14.68 12.36
N LEU A 149 -22.47 -15.16 12.84
CA LEU A 149 -21.91 -16.42 12.40
C LEU A 149 -22.63 -17.57 13.12
N ARG A 150 -23.55 -18.24 12.42
CA ARG A 150 -24.12 -19.52 12.89
C ARG A 150 -23.21 -20.67 12.44
N LEU A 151 -22.31 -21.11 13.32
CA LEU A 151 -21.48 -22.29 13.12
C LEU A 151 -22.33 -23.57 13.25
N GLY A 152 -23.16 -23.88 12.25
CA GLY A 152 -23.80 -25.17 11.92
C GLY A 152 -24.27 -26.15 13.02
N VAL A 153 -24.33 -25.74 14.29
CA VAL A 153 -24.64 -26.55 15.48
C VAL A 153 -25.33 -25.59 16.46
N ASP A 154 -26.58 -25.88 16.82
CA ASP A 154 -27.44 -24.99 17.61
C ASP A 154 -26.94 -24.74 19.06
N THR A 155 -25.87 -25.40 19.49
CA THR A 155 -25.32 -25.32 20.85
C THR A 155 -24.13 -24.36 21.00
N LEU A 156 -23.60 -23.80 19.91
CA LEU A 156 -22.51 -22.82 19.99
C LEU A 156 -23.08 -21.41 20.18
N PRO A 157 -22.51 -20.58 21.06
CA PRO A 157 -22.87 -19.18 21.15
C PRO A 157 -22.73 -18.54 19.77
N ALA A 158 -23.72 -17.74 19.38
CA ALA A 158 -23.65 -16.88 18.22
C ALA A 158 -22.38 -16.01 18.32
N LEU A 159 -21.35 -16.35 17.55
CA LEU A 159 -20.17 -15.50 17.46
C LEU A 159 -20.55 -14.31 16.59
N PRO A 160 -20.35 -13.06 17.06
CA PRO A 160 -20.57 -11.91 16.21
C PRO A 160 -19.68 -12.06 14.97
N LYS A 161 -20.27 -12.05 13.78
CA LYS A 161 -19.49 -12.00 12.54
C LYS A 161 -18.87 -10.61 12.54
N HIS A 162 -17.58 -10.52 12.84
CA HIS A 162 -16.85 -9.26 12.66
C HIS A 162 -16.96 -8.89 11.18
N SER A 163 -17.85 -7.93 10.88
CA SER A 163 -18.19 -7.50 9.52
C SER A 163 -17.00 -6.93 8.75
N GLY A 164 -15.91 -6.56 9.44
CA GLY A 164 -14.71 -5.95 8.86
C GLY A 164 -13.67 -6.90 8.26
N ASP A 165 -13.78 -8.22 8.47
CA ASP A 165 -12.66 -9.16 8.22
C ASP A 165 -12.60 -9.77 6.81
N ARG A 166 -13.60 -9.56 5.94
CA ARG A 166 -13.63 -10.24 4.64
C ARG A 166 -13.28 -9.40 3.42
N ASN A 167 -13.34 -8.08 3.51
CA ASN A 167 -12.91 -7.25 2.40
C ASN A 167 -11.50 -6.71 2.68
N ARG A 168 -10.47 -7.54 2.47
CA ARG A 168 -9.04 -7.19 2.64
C ARG A 168 -8.54 -6.20 1.59
N THR A 169 -9.33 -5.90 0.57
CA THR A 169 -8.90 -5.16 -0.62
C THR A 169 -9.19 -3.67 -0.52
N SER A 170 -9.95 -3.23 0.49
CA SER A 170 -10.16 -1.80 0.78
C SER A 170 -8.95 -1.17 1.51
N PRO A 171 -8.50 0.04 1.11
CA PRO A 171 -7.43 0.76 1.79
C PRO A 171 -7.78 1.17 3.22
N ILE A 172 -9.05 1.52 3.48
CA ILE A 172 -9.52 2.01 4.78
C ILE A 172 -10.78 1.24 5.15
N ALA A 173 -10.75 0.46 6.23
CA ALA A 173 -11.88 -0.37 6.63
C ALA A 173 -12.36 -0.06 8.04
N PHE A 174 -13.66 0.15 8.22
CA PHE A 174 -14.28 0.18 9.53
C PHE A 174 -14.35 -1.24 10.11
N THR A 175 -13.68 -1.47 11.23
CA THR A 175 -13.56 -2.80 11.87
C THR A 175 -14.23 -2.83 13.24
N GLY A 176 -15.48 -2.36 13.29
CA GLY A 176 -16.38 -2.46 14.44
C GLY A 176 -16.40 -1.23 15.33
N ASN A 177 -15.23 -0.71 15.70
CA ASN A 177 -15.12 0.50 16.53
C ASN A 177 -13.87 1.36 16.24
N LYS A 178 -13.25 1.12 15.08
CA LYS A 178 -12.02 1.77 14.64
C LYS A 178 -11.94 1.68 13.12
N PHE A 179 -11.13 2.55 12.51
CA PHE A 179 -10.76 2.43 11.11
C PHE A 179 -9.38 1.81 10.99
N GLU A 180 -9.19 0.93 10.02
CA GLU A 180 -7.93 0.27 9.72
C GLU A 180 -7.41 0.80 8.39
N PHE A 181 -6.28 1.53 8.43
CA PHE A 181 -5.60 2.01 7.24
C PHE A 181 -4.53 1.00 6.79
N ARG A 182 -4.82 0.28 5.70
CA ARG A 182 -4.08 -0.90 5.23
C ARG A 182 -3.01 -0.59 4.17
N ALA A 183 -3.02 0.63 3.64
CA ALA A 183 -2.09 1.05 2.59
C ALA A 183 -0.66 1.32 3.11
N VAL A 184 -0.46 1.40 4.43
CA VAL A 184 0.84 1.66 5.05
C VAL A 184 1.82 0.49 4.83
N GLY A 185 3.02 0.80 4.37
CA GLY A 185 4.08 -0.15 4.07
C GLY A 185 4.72 -0.80 5.32
N SER A 186 5.18 -2.04 5.20
CA SER A 186 5.82 -2.78 6.31
C SER A 186 7.14 -2.18 6.79
N SER A 187 7.92 -1.56 5.91
CA SER A 187 9.19 -0.91 6.25
C SER A 187 8.98 0.53 6.75
N GLN A 188 7.85 1.15 6.41
CA GLN A 188 7.55 2.54 6.73
C GLN A 188 7.32 2.79 8.23
N THR A 189 7.78 3.93 8.76
CA THR A 189 7.32 4.42 10.07
C THR A 189 5.85 4.81 10.03
N ILE A 190 5.08 4.43 11.07
CA ILE A 190 3.67 4.83 11.16
C ILE A 190 3.49 6.31 11.52
N ALA A 191 4.55 6.99 11.99
CA ALA A 191 4.47 8.37 12.46
C ALA A 191 3.95 9.31 11.36
N TRP A 192 4.46 9.17 10.13
CA TRP A 192 4.05 10.06 9.03
C TRP A 192 2.61 9.81 8.55
N PRO A 193 2.19 8.57 8.24
CA PRO A 193 0.78 8.26 7.98
C PRO A 193 -0.16 8.71 9.11
N LEU A 194 0.26 8.56 10.37
CA LEU A 194 -0.53 8.99 11.53
C LEU A 194 -0.64 10.52 11.63
N THR A 195 0.44 11.27 11.35
CA THR A 195 0.41 12.74 11.27
C THR A 195 -0.60 13.21 10.21
N VAL A 196 -0.53 12.63 9.01
CA VAL A 196 -1.47 12.97 7.92
C VAL A 196 -2.90 12.62 8.33
N TRP A 197 -3.13 11.41 8.87
CA TRP A 197 -4.44 10.98 9.32
C TRP A 197 -5.05 11.92 10.36
N ASN A 198 -4.26 12.32 11.36
CA ASN A 198 -4.71 13.26 12.39
C ASN A 198 -5.00 14.64 11.82
N LEU A 199 -4.19 15.14 10.88
CA LEU A 199 -4.40 16.43 10.23
C LEU A 199 -5.71 16.48 9.45
N ILE A 200 -5.95 15.51 8.58
CA ILE A 200 -7.16 15.48 7.74
C ILE A 200 -8.43 15.30 8.58
N LEU A 201 -8.33 14.55 9.68
CA LEU A 201 -9.45 14.37 10.60
C LEU A 201 -9.69 15.64 11.42
N ALA A 202 -8.64 16.33 11.86
CA ALA A 202 -8.75 17.61 12.53
C ALA A 202 -9.44 18.64 11.63
N GLU A 203 -9.08 18.69 10.34
CA GLU A 203 -9.74 19.57 9.38
C GLU A 203 -11.21 19.24 9.17
N SER A 204 -11.53 17.95 9.05
CA SER A 204 -12.93 17.56 8.91
C SER A 204 -13.76 17.77 10.18
N LEU A 205 -13.15 17.67 11.37
CA LEU A 205 -13.82 17.98 12.63
C LEU A 205 -14.03 19.48 12.81
N ASP A 206 -13.05 20.30 12.42
CA ASP A 206 -13.18 21.76 12.39
C ASP A 206 -14.34 22.20 11.47
N TYR A 207 -14.42 21.63 10.26
CA TYR A 207 -15.55 21.86 9.35
C TYR A 207 -16.90 21.51 9.99
N ILE A 208 -17.00 20.35 10.65
CA ILE A 208 -18.24 19.91 11.29
C ILE A 208 -18.59 20.80 12.48
N ALA A 209 -17.63 21.09 13.36
CA ALA A 209 -17.84 21.93 14.53
C ALA A 209 -18.32 23.32 14.12
N THR A 210 -17.58 23.99 13.22
CA THR A 210 -17.93 25.32 12.70
C THR A 210 -19.32 25.33 12.05
N SER A 211 -19.68 24.28 11.32
CA SER A 211 -21.01 24.16 10.69
C SER A 211 -22.16 24.03 11.71
N LEU A 212 -21.90 23.46 12.89
CA LEU A 212 -22.90 23.22 13.93
C LEU A 212 -22.96 24.33 15.00
N GLU A 213 -21.94 25.18 15.11
CA GLU A 213 -21.88 26.29 16.07
C GLU A 213 -23.16 27.15 16.11
N PRO A 214 -23.74 27.58 14.97
CA PRO A 214 -24.96 28.40 14.99
C PRO A 214 -26.18 27.69 15.60
N ALA A 215 -26.22 26.36 15.54
CA ALA A 215 -27.32 25.53 16.04
C ALA A 215 -27.13 25.09 17.52
N ALA A 216 -25.93 25.28 18.08
CA ALA A 216 -25.59 24.82 19.42
C ALA A 216 -26.38 25.52 20.53
N SER A 217 -26.81 26.76 20.32
CA SER A 217 -27.43 27.60 21.36
C SER A 217 -28.95 27.80 21.22
N ASN A 218 -29.59 27.27 20.17
CA ASN A 218 -30.99 27.57 19.84
C ASN A 218 -31.91 26.33 19.83
N GLY A 219 -31.43 25.19 20.32
CA GLY A 219 -32.21 23.94 20.40
C GLY A 219 -32.43 23.23 19.06
N SER A 220 -31.75 23.64 17.98
CA SER A 220 -31.87 23.03 16.64
C SER A 220 -30.72 22.08 16.27
N PHE A 221 -29.89 21.69 17.24
CA PHE A 221 -28.67 20.91 17.02
C PHE A 221 -28.91 19.62 16.24
N ASP A 222 -29.88 18.79 16.65
CA ASP A 222 -30.13 17.50 16.00
C ASP A 222 -30.55 17.64 14.53
N ALA A 223 -31.37 18.66 14.22
CA ALA A 223 -31.79 18.95 12.86
C ALA A 223 -30.61 19.47 12.01
N ALA A 224 -29.77 20.33 12.59
CA ALA A 224 -28.57 20.83 11.93
C ALA A 224 -27.55 19.71 11.67
N LEU A 225 -27.36 18.79 12.63
CA LEU A 225 -26.51 17.63 12.49
C LEU A 225 -27.02 16.67 11.40
N GLY A 226 -28.30 16.34 11.41
CA GLY A 226 -28.90 15.50 10.36
C GLY A 226 -28.72 16.10 8.96
N LYS A 227 -28.91 17.43 8.83
CA LYS A 227 -28.70 18.15 7.57
C LYS A 227 -27.22 18.16 7.15
N LEU A 228 -26.30 18.41 8.07
CA LEU A 228 -24.87 18.40 7.81
C LEU A 228 -24.39 17.02 7.36
N LEU A 229 -24.81 15.95 8.06
CA LEU A 229 -24.47 14.58 7.68
C LEU A 229 -25.04 14.19 6.32
N GLN A 230 -26.26 14.65 5.99
CA GLN A 230 -26.83 14.49 4.65
C GLN A 230 -25.94 15.18 3.60
N ASP A 231 -25.54 16.43 3.83
CA ASP A 231 -24.71 17.17 2.90
C ASP A 231 -23.32 16.53 2.73
N ILE A 232 -22.73 16.01 3.82
CA ILE A 232 -21.50 15.21 3.77
C ILE A 232 -21.70 13.98 2.89
N MET A 233 -22.78 13.22 3.10
CA MET A 233 -23.02 12.01 2.32
C MET A 233 -23.31 12.28 0.84
N VAL A 234 -24.00 13.38 0.53
CA VAL A 234 -24.24 13.79 -0.86
C VAL A 234 -22.92 14.14 -1.58
N LYS A 235 -22.00 14.83 -0.90
CA LYS A 235 -20.74 15.29 -1.51
C LYS A 235 -19.63 14.24 -1.47
N HIS A 236 -19.50 13.54 -0.35
CA HIS A 236 -18.34 12.72 0.01
C HIS A 236 -18.68 11.23 0.11
N GLY A 237 -19.96 10.83 0.03
CA GLY A 237 -20.37 9.43 0.08
C GLY A 237 -19.81 8.57 -1.07
N ARG A 238 -19.33 9.20 -2.15
CA ARG A 238 -18.68 8.52 -3.30
C ARG A 238 -17.45 7.70 -2.93
N VAL A 239 -16.77 8.03 -1.82
CA VAL A 239 -15.58 7.32 -1.31
C VAL A 239 -15.92 5.97 -0.69
N ILE A 240 -17.19 5.70 -0.39
CA ILE A 240 -17.63 4.45 0.23
C ILE A 240 -17.75 3.37 -0.84
N PHE A 241 -17.01 2.28 -0.64
CA PHE A 241 -17.05 1.11 -1.51
C PHE A 241 -16.91 -0.16 -0.68
N ASN A 242 -17.94 -1.01 -0.73
CA ASN A 242 -17.97 -2.27 0.01
C ASN A 242 -17.66 -3.51 -0.85
N GLY A 243 -17.37 -3.32 -2.15
CA GLY A 243 -17.06 -4.39 -3.10
C GLY A 243 -15.57 -4.74 -3.15
N ASP A 244 -15.20 -5.61 -4.09
CA ASP A 244 -13.81 -6.00 -4.29
C ASP A 244 -13.00 -4.92 -5.03
N GLY A 245 -12.06 -4.32 -4.31
CA GLY A 245 -11.17 -3.26 -4.80
C GLY A 245 -10.17 -3.68 -5.88
N TYR A 246 -10.02 -4.97 -6.19
CA TYR A 246 -9.11 -5.41 -7.27
C TYR A 246 -9.75 -5.48 -8.65
N THR A 247 -11.06 -5.33 -8.73
CA THR A 247 -11.74 -5.54 -10.00
C THR A 247 -11.53 -4.34 -10.93
N GLU A 248 -11.28 -4.60 -12.22
CA GLU A 248 -11.28 -3.56 -13.26
C GLU A 248 -12.59 -2.76 -13.26
N ALA A 249 -13.70 -3.41 -12.89
CA ALA A 249 -14.99 -2.76 -12.70
C ALA A 249 -14.94 -1.67 -11.61
N TRP A 250 -14.28 -1.93 -10.48
CA TRP A 250 -14.06 -0.92 -9.45
C TRP A 250 -13.17 0.23 -9.94
N HIS A 251 -12.10 -0.07 -10.68
CA HIS A 251 -11.24 0.98 -11.24
C HIS A 251 -12.00 1.92 -12.18
N ALA A 252 -12.84 1.36 -13.07
CA ALA A 252 -13.69 2.14 -13.96
C ALA A 252 -14.75 2.96 -13.18
N GLU A 253 -15.40 2.34 -12.20
CA GLU A 253 -16.40 2.99 -11.36
C GLU A 253 -15.80 4.12 -10.50
N ALA A 254 -14.62 3.90 -9.91
CA ALA A 254 -13.91 4.90 -9.12
C ALA A 254 -13.55 6.13 -9.96
N ALA A 255 -13.12 5.92 -11.21
CA ALA A 255 -12.86 7.00 -12.15
C ALA A 255 -14.15 7.77 -12.49
N GLU A 256 -15.27 7.09 -12.72
CA GLU A 256 -16.58 7.72 -12.95
C GLU A 256 -17.05 8.55 -11.73
N ARG A 257 -16.78 8.06 -10.52
CA ARG A 257 -17.03 8.76 -9.25
C ARG A 257 -16.07 9.94 -9.02
N GLY A 258 -15.01 10.06 -9.81
CA GLY A 258 -13.97 11.10 -9.68
C GLY A 258 -13.07 10.91 -8.47
N LEU A 259 -12.84 9.65 -8.06
CA LEU A 259 -11.86 9.32 -7.02
C LEU A 259 -10.45 9.30 -7.64
N PRO A 260 -9.45 9.92 -6.98
CA PRO A 260 -8.09 9.94 -7.50
C PRO A 260 -7.46 8.55 -7.46
N ASN A 261 -6.64 8.27 -8.46
CA ASN A 261 -5.89 7.03 -8.60
C ASN A 261 -4.45 7.34 -9.03
N MET A 262 -3.57 7.56 -8.05
CA MET A 262 -2.13 7.79 -8.28
C MET A 262 -1.40 6.45 -8.21
N HIS A 263 -1.05 5.91 -9.38
CA HIS A 263 -0.67 4.52 -9.52
C HIS A 263 0.66 4.22 -8.84
N ASN A 264 1.57 5.18 -8.84
CA ASN A 264 2.93 5.05 -8.34
C ASN A 264 3.33 6.23 -7.45
N SER A 265 4.46 6.09 -6.77
CA SER A 265 4.97 7.10 -5.85
C SER A 265 5.53 8.33 -6.57
N ALA A 266 6.01 8.21 -7.81
CA ALA A 266 6.43 9.37 -8.60
C ALA A 266 5.27 10.34 -8.86
N GLU A 267 4.06 9.80 -9.09
CA GLU A 267 2.82 10.58 -9.20
C GLU A 267 2.32 11.11 -7.85
N ALA A 268 2.42 10.30 -6.78
CA ALA A 268 1.82 10.63 -5.48
C ALA A 268 2.66 11.59 -4.64
N LEU A 269 3.99 11.50 -4.67
CA LEU A 269 4.87 12.31 -3.83
C LEU A 269 4.77 13.82 -4.06
N PRO A 270 4.63 14.34 -5.31
CA PRO A 270 4.44 15.76 -5.58
C PRO A 270 3.24 16.41 -4.88
N VAL A 271 2.23 15.63 -4.50
CA VAL A 271 1.05 16.12 -3.76
C VAL A 271 1.44 16.80 -2.44
N LEU A 272 2.56 16.38 -1.82
CA LEU A 272 3.03 16.99 -0.58
C LEU A 272 3.39 18.48 -0.72
N GLY A 273 3.72 18.93 -1.94
CA GLY A 273 4.00 20.33 -2.24
C GLY A 273 2.86 21.07 -2.95
N ALA A 274 1.68 20.45 -3.10
CA ALA A 274 0.53 21.11 -3.70
C ALA A 274 0.05 22.28 -2.81
N PRO A 275 -0.34 23.44 -3.39
CA PRO A 275 -0.70 24.63 -2.62
C PRO A 275 -1.76 24.38 -1.53
N GLU A 276 -2.79 23.58 -1.84
CA GLU A 276 -3.87 23.23 -0.92
C GLU A 276 -3.39 22.33 0.24
N VAL A 277 -2.40 21.47 0.00
CA VAL A 277 -1.80 20.61 1.03
C VAL A 277 -0.90 21.45 1.93
N VAL A 278 -0.10 22.34 1.35
CA VAL A 278 0.74 23.28 2.11
C VAL A 278 -0.11 24.20 2.99
N GLU A 279 -1.21 24.73 2.44
CA GLU A 279 -2.17 25.55 3.19
C GLU A 279 -2.81 24.76 4.33
N LEU A 280 -3.19 23.50 4.09
CA LEU A 280 -3.74 22.60 5.12
C LEU A 280 -2.76 22.41 6.29
N PHE A 281 -1.50 22.08 5.99
CA PHE A 281 -0.46 21.92 7.02
C PHE A 281 -0.25 23.23 7.81
N GLY A 282 -0.20 24.36 7.12
CA GLY A 282 -0.02 25.68 7.72
C GLY A 282 -1.19 26.11 8.60
N LYS A 283 -2.44 25.86 8.16
CA LYS A 283 -3.67 26.20 8.89
C LYS A 283 -3.70 25.59 10.29
N TYR A 284 -3.24 24.34 10.43
CA TYR A 284 -3.22 23.61 11.70
C TYR A 284 -1.86 23.63 12.39
N GLU A 285 -0.91 24.45 11.91
CA GLU A 285 0.44 24.61 12.48
C GLU A 285 1.21 23.28 12.61
N VAL A 286 0.93 22.31 11.72
CA VAL A 286 1.60 21.01 11.73
C VAL A 286 2.94 21.09 11.00
N LEU A 287 2.99 21.80 9.87
CA LEU A 287 4.21 22.15 9.15
C LEU A 287 4.05 23.54 8.52
N ASN A 288 5.15 24.28 8.39
CA ASN A 288 5.19 25.46 7.52
C ASN A 288 5.50 25.08 6.07
N GLU A 289 5.36 26.04 5.15
CA GLU A 289 5.61 25.85 3.70
C GLU A 289 6.99 25.24 3.43
N ARG A 290 8.05 25.78 4.03
CA ARG A 290 9.41 25.26 3.83
C ARG A 290 9.55 23.81 4.28
N GLU A 291 8.92 23.44 5.39
CA GLU A 291 8.94 22.06 5.90
C GLU A 291 8.14 21.10 5.01
N ALA A 292 6.99 21.51 4.49
CA ALA A 292 6.19 20.70 3.56
C ALA A 292 6.94 20.44 2.25
N ILE A 293 7.50 21.48 1.63
CA ILE A 293 8.30 21.36 0.40
C ILE A 293 9.56 20.52 0.65
N SER A 294 10.28 20.77 1.74
CA SER A 294 11.47 19.97 2.07
C SER A 294 11.15 18.49 2.27
N ARG A 295 9.98 18.16 2.86
CA ARG A 295 9.54 16.76 2.96
C ARG A 295 9.26 16.15 1.60
N MET A 296 8.60 16.88 0.70
CA MET A 296 8.38 16.42 -0.68
C MET A 296 9.70 16.10 -1.38
N GLU A 297 10.65 17.04 -1.37
CA GLU A 297 11.96 16.90 -1.99
C GLU A 297 12.73 15.69 -1.46
N VAL A 298 12.84 15.56 -0.12
CA VAL A 298 13.54 14.42 0.51
C VAL A 298 12.88 13.08 0.15
N ARG A 299 11.56 13.03 0.02
CA ARG A 299 10.86 11.79 -0.34
C ARG A 299 11.05 11.43 -1.81
N LEU A 300 11.06 12.42 -2.71
CA LEU A 300 11.40 12.20 -4.12
C LEU A 300 12.84 11.70 -4.26
N GLU A 301 13.79 12.34 -3.58
CA GLU A 301 15.20 11.93 -3.57
C GLU A 301 15.36 10.50 -3.03
N GLN A 302 14.68 10.15 -1.94
CA GLN A 302 14.68 8.77 -1.41
C GLN A 302 14.17 7.76 -2.42
N TYR A 303 13.08 8.08 -3.13
CA TYR A 303 12.51 7.22 -4.16
C TYR A 303 13.51 7.02 -5.32
N ILE A 304 14.07 8.10 -5.84
CA ILE A 304 15.07 8.08 -6.92
C ILE A 304 16.28 7.25 -6.51
N MET A 305 16.90 7.59 -5.37
CA MET A 305 18.09 6.89 -4.88
C MET A 305 17.85 5.39 -4.73
N GLN A 306 16.67 5.01 -4.23
CA GLN A 306 16.33 3.61 -4.08
C GLN A 306 16.27 2.88 -5.43
N VAL A 307 15.50 3.40 -6.39
CA VAL A 307 15.39 2.79 -7.73
C VAL A 307 16.75 2.75 -8.42
N MET A 308 17.54 3.82 -8.32
CA MET A 308 18.89 3.90 -8.90
C MET A 308 19.84 2.87 -8.29
N VAL A 309 19.80 2.65 -6.97
CA VAL A 309 20.61 1.62 -6.30
C VAL A 309 20.19 0.22 -6.76
N GLU A 310 18.90 -0.04 -6.86
CA GLU A 310 18.39 -1.33 -7.34
C GLU A 310 18.77 -1.58 -8.80
N ALA A 311 18.67 -0.58 -9.68
CA ALA A 311 19.08 -0.68 -11.08
C ALA A 311 20.58 -0.96 -11.22
N ASN A 312 21.42 -0.25 -10.45
CA ASN A 312 22.86 -0.50 -10.40
C ASN A 312 23.18 -1.91 -9.88
N LEU A 313 22.42 -2.42 -8.92
CA LEU A 313 22.56 -3.79 -8.43
C LEU A 313 22.18 -4.81 -9.51
N VAL A 314 21.08 -4.60 -10.24
CA VAL A 314 20.67 -5.42 -11.39
C VAL A 314 21.77 -5.45 -12.45
N LEU A 315 22.33 -4.30 -12.81
CA LEU A 315 23.47 -4.21 -13.74
C LEU A 315 24.66 -5.04 -13.27
N ARG A 316 25.06 -4.84 -12.01
CA ARG A 316 26.20 -5.54 -11.42
C ARG A 316 25.97 -7.05 -11.40
N MET A 317 24.82 -7.52 -10.92
CA MET A 317 24.49 -8.94 -10.83
C MET A 317 24.40 -9.58 -12.21
N GLY A 318 23.71 -8.93 -13.15
CA GLY A 318 23.58 -9.39 -14.53
C GLY A 318 24.94 -9.55 -15.21
N ARG A 319 25.82 -8.54 -15.09
CA ARG A 319 27.15 -8.52 -15.75
C ARG A 319 28.17 -9.45 -15.12
N THR A 320 28.19 -9.52 -13.80
CA THR A 320 29.32 -10.15 -13.06
C THR A 320 28.99 -11.52 -12.51
N GLN A 321 27.72 -11.92 -12.47
CA GLN A 321 27.29 -13.21 -11.93
C GLN A 321 26.52 -14.02 -12.98
N ILE A 322 25.41 -13.49 -13.49
CA ILE A 322 24.52 -14.25 -14.39
C ILE A 322 25.13 -14.47 -15.76
N PHE A 323 25.64 -13.40 -16.40
CA PHE A 323 26.25 -13.51 -17.72
C PHE A 323 27.43 -14.50 -17.76
N PRO A 324 28.41 -14.47 -16.83
CA PRO A 324 29.47 -15.49 -16.77
C PRO A 324 28.97 -16.92 -16.56
N ALA A 325 27.91 -17.13 -15.76
CA ALA A 325 27.32 -18.45 -15.55
C ALA A 325 26.70 -19.01 -16.83
N ALA A 326 25.99 -18.16 -17.59
CA ALA A 326 25.42 -18.53 -18.87
C ALA A 326 26.50 -18.85 -19.92
N ILE A 327 27.56 -18.04 -19.99
CA ILE A 327 28.72 -18.29 -20.89
C ILE A 327 29.42 -19.61 -20.55
N SER A 328 29.52 -19.97 -19.26
CA SER A 328 30.12 -21.24 -18.84
C SER A 328 29.26 -22.43 -19.28
N THR A 329 27.94 -22.32 -19.15
CA THR A 329 27.00 -23.35 -19.66
C THR A 329 27.09 -23.50 -21.18
N ILE A 330 27.13 -22.38 -21.92
CA ILE A 330 27.31 -22.39 -23.39
C ILE A 330 28.59 -23.14 -23.77
N ARG A 331 29.71 -22.84 -23.10
CA ARG A 331 31.00 -23.50 -23.36
C ARG A 331 30.91 -25.02 -23.21
N ASP A 332 30.31 -25.49 -22.12
CA ASP A 332 30.23 -26.93 -21.85
C ASP A 332 29.31 -27.64 -22.83
N LEU A 333 28.16 -27.04 -23.16
CA LEU A 333 27.22 -27.58 -24.16
C LEU A 333 27.83 -27.59 -25.57
N SER A 334 28.54 -26.53 -25.98
CA SER A 334 29.24 -26.48 -27.26
C SER A 334 30.32 -27.56 -27.34
N LYS A 335 31.15 -27.69 -26.30
CA LYS A 335 32.18 -28.73 -26.26
C LYS A 335 31.59 -30.13 -26.33
N ALA A 336 30.49 -30.39 -25.62
CA ALA A 336 29.81 -31.68 -25.68
C ALA A 336 29.25 -31.98 -27.09
N ALA A 337 28.76 -30.96 -27.81
CA ALA A 337 28.31 -31.13 -29.19
C ALA A 337 29.49 -31.46 -30.13
N ASP A 338 30.60 -30.72 -30.02
CA ASP A 338 31.81 -30.96 -30.82
C ASP A 338 32.38 -32.37 -30.58
N ASP A 339 32.53 -32.76 -29.31
CA ASP A 339 33.05 -34.07 -28.91
C ASP A 339 32.17 -35.23 -29.43
N MET A 340 30.84 -35.03 -29.54
CA MET A 340 29.92 -36.03 -30.08
C MET A 340 29.96 -36.09 -31.61
N GLU A 341 30.15 -34.96 -32.28
CA GLU A 341 30.31 -34.89 -33.73
C GLU A 341 31.56 -35.65 -34.19
N ASP A 342 32.68 -35.53 -33.45
CA ASP A 342 33.91 -36.31 -33.69
C ASP A 342 33.68 -37.84 -33.60
N LEU A 343 32.67 -38.27 -32.85
CA LEU A 343 32.25 -39.67 -32.73
C LEU A 343 31.20 -40.07 -33.78
N GLY A 344 30.79 -39.14 -34.66
CA GLY A 344 29.73 -39.35 -35.66
C GLY A 344 28.32 -39.37 -35.06
N ILE A 345 28.13 -38.82 -33.85
CA ILE A 345 26.84 -38.76 -33.15
C ILE A 345 26.33 -37.32 -33.17
N LYS A 346 25.15 -37.10 -33.78
CA LYS A 346 24.52 -35.78 -33.77
C LYS A 346 23.72 -35.56 -32.47
N LEU A 347 24.18 -34.62 -31.63
CA LEU A 347 23.46 -34.18 -30.44
C LEU A 347 22.38 -33.15 -30.81
N ASP A 348 21.29 -33.07 -30.03
CA ASP A 348 20.33 -31.97 -30.13
C ASP A 348 20.91 -30.70 -29.46
N THR A 349 21.06 -29.63 -30.24
CA THR A 349 21.65 -28.35 -29.82
C THR A 349 20.61 -27.30 -29.41
N SER A 350 19.31 -27.66 -29.37
CA SER A 350 18.22 -26.74 -29.06
C SER A 350 18.42 -25.94 -27.76
N THR A 351 18.94 -26.57 -26.71
CA THR A 351 19.22 -25.91 -25.42
C THR A 351 20.39 -24.93 -25.53
N LEU A 352 21.46 -25.31 -26.23
CA LEU A 352 22.62 -24.44 -26.48
C LEU A 352 22.19 -23.17 -27.23
N GLU A 353 21.41 -23.33 -28.30
CA GLU A 353 20.88 -22.21 -29.10
C GLU A 353 20.03 -21.27 -28.23
N ARG A 354 19.15 -21.83 -27.39
CA ARG A 354 18.28 -21.03 -26.51
C ARG A 354 19.08 -20.26 -25.45
N VAL A 355 20.04 -20.89 -24.77
CA VAL A 355 20.89 -20.21 -23.78
C VAL A 355 21.73 -19.11 -24.43
N ALA A 356 22.28 -19.36 -25.63
CA ALA A 356 23.02 -18.35 -26.38
C ALA A 356 22.16 -17.14 -26.77
N THR A 357 20.94 -17.37 -27.27
CA THR A 357 19.99 -16.29 -27.59
C THR A 357 19.66 -15.46 -26.36
N LEU A 358 19.30 -16.09 -25.25
CA LEU A 358 18.98 -15.38 -24.00
C LEU A 358 20.19 -14.64 -23.42
N THR A 359 21.40 -15.18 -23.55
CA THR A 359 22.64 -14.51 -23.09
C THR A 359 22.91 -13.23 -23.89
N ASN A 360 22.71 -13.26 -25.21
CA ASN A 360 22.81 -12.06 -26.06
C ASN A 360 21.73 -11.03 -25.73
N GLN A 361 20.51 -11.49 -25.45
CA GLN A 361 19.41 -10.65 -25.01
C GLN A 361 19.73 -9.97 -23.68
N LEU A 362 20.23 -10.73 -22.69
CA LEU A 362 20.66 -10.21 -21.39
C LEU A 362 21.69 -9.10 -21.55
N GLN A 363 22.71 -9.31 -22.38
CA GLN A 363 23.73 -8.28 -22.63
C GLN A 363 23.12 -7.02 -23.27
N THR A 364 22.20 -7.18 -24.21
CA THR A 364 21.50 -6.08 -24.86
C THR A 364 20.68 -5.28 -23.84
N ASP A 365 19.91 -5.97 -22.98
CA ASP A 365 19.06 -5.33 -21.99
C ASP A 365 19.86 -4.64 -20.88
N LEU A 366 20.99 -5.22 -20.48
CA LEU A 366 21.91 -4.58 -19.52
C LEU A 366 22.54 -3.32 -20.11
N ASN A 367 22.92 -3.31 -21.39
CA ASN A 367 23.49 -2.11 -22.02
C ASN A 367 22.46 -0.99 -22.14
N LYS A 368 21.21 -1.32 -22.50
CA LYS A 368 20.10 -0.35 -22.50
C LYS A 368 19.86 0.23 -21.12
N LEU A 369 19.84 -0.61 -20.09
CA LEU A 369 19.67 -0.15 -18.71
C LEU A 369 20.80 0.81 -18.29
N GLU A 370 22.05 0.53 -18.65
CA GLU A 370 23.18 1.42 -18.37
C GLU A 370 23.06 2.76 -19.10
N GLU A 371 22.62 2.77 -20.36
CA GLU A 371 22.39 4.02 -21.11
C GLU A 371 21.30 4.87 -20.44
N MET A 372 20.17 4.27 -20.07
CA MET A 372 19.05 4.95 -19.41
C MET A 372 19.42 5.53 -18.04
N LEU A 373 20.34 4.89 -17.30
CA LEU A 373 20.85 5.39 -16.02
C LEU A 373 21.81 6.59 -16.19
N GLY A 374 22.34 6.81 -17.40
CA GLY A 374 23.20 7.94 -17.71
C GLY A 374 22.45 9.19 -18.18
N GLU A 375 21.13 9.11 -18.33
CA GLU A 375 20.30 10.26 -18.75
C GLU A 375 20.13 11.27 -17.62
N GLU A 376 20.35 12.55 -17.92
CA GLU A 376 20.16 13.64 -16.96
C GLU A 376 18.71 14.12 -16.97
N ALA A 377 18.14 14.29 -15.78
CA ALA A 377 16.81 14.86 -15.59
C ALA A 377 16.89 16.35 -15.19
N GLU A 378 15.85 17.12 -15.52
CA GLU A 378 15.80 18.55 -15.23
C GLU A 378 15.66 18.86 -13.72
N ASP A 379 14.85 18.06 -13.03
CA ASP A 379 14.59 18.17 -11.60
C ASP A 379 14.23 16.81 -10.99
N ALA A 380 14.09 16.76 -9.66
CA ALA A 380 13.76 15.54 -8.93
C ALA A 380 12.40 14.94 -9.33
N LYS A 381 11.43 15.75 -9.80
CA LYS A 381 10.15 15.21 -10.25
C LYS A 381 10.36 14.47 -11.58
N ALA A 382 10.98 15.11 -12.57
CA ALA A 382 11.30 14.50 -13.84
C ALA A 382 12.18 13.24 -13.67
N GLU A 383 13.14 13.27 -12.75
CA GLU A 383 14.00 12.11 -12.44
C GLU A 383 13.19 10.96 -11.83
N SER A 384 12.25 11.25 -10.93
CA SER A 384 11.36 10.23 -10.36
C SER A 384 10.43 9.61 -11.40
N GLU A 385 9.94 10.41 -12.35
CA GLU A 385 9.12 9.95 -13.48
C GLU A 385 9.95 9.08 -14.44
N HIS A 386 11.20 9.46 -14.71
CA HIS A 386 12.14 8.63 -15.50
C HIS A 386 12.45 7.30 -14.82
N CYS A 387 12.73 7.32 -13.52
CA CYS A 387 12.89 6.11 -12.72
C CYS A 387 11.68 5.19 -12.84
N CYS A 388 10.47 5.74 -12.70
CA CYS A 388 9.23 4.98 -12.74
C CYS A 388 8.90 4.43 -14.14
N ASN A 389 9.00 5.26 -15.17
CA ASN A 389 8.45 4.97 -16.50
C ASN A 389 9.48 4.37 -17.48
N VAL A 390 10.77 4.47 -17.18
CA VAL A 390 11.85 4.04 -18.08
C VAL A 390 12.76 3.01 -17.39
N ILE A 391 13.34 3.36 -16.23
CA ILE A 391 14.32 2.49 -15.55
C ILE A 391 13.66 1.21 -15.02
N LEU A 392 12.55 1.32 -14.27
CA LEU A 392 11.87 0.16 -13.70
C LEU A 392 11.39 -0.85 -14.76
N PRO A 393 10.72 -0.46 -15.87
CA PRO A 393 10.37 -1.39 -16.94
C PRO A 393 11.59 -2.09 -17.54
N GLN A 394 12.70 -1.38 -17.72
CA GLN A 394 13.92 -1.99 -18.26
C GLN A 394 14.56 -2.98 -17.27
N MET A 395 14.52 -2.71 -15.96
CA MET A 395 14.92 -3.69 -14.94
C MET A 395 14.07 -4.97 -15.00
N LEU A 396 12.77 -4.84 -15.23
CA LEU A 396 11.87 -5.99 -15.38
C LEU A 396 12.15 -6.79 -16.67
N ALA A 397 12.54 -6.12 -17.75
CA ALA A 397 12.98 -6.80 -18.98
C ALA A 397 14.25 -7.62 -18.75
N VAL A 398 15.26 -7.05 -18.06
CA VAL A 398 16.46 -7.78 -17.64
C VAL A 398 16.07 -8.99 -16.79
N ARG A 399 15.21 -8.80 -15.79
CA ARG A 399 14.73 -9.87 -14.91
C ARG A 399 14.06 -11.00 -15.70
N SER A 400 13.16 -10.70 -16.62
CA SER A 400 12.47 -11.72 -17.43
C SER A 400 13.46 -12.63 -18.16
N THR A 401 14.52 -12.04 -18.73
CA THR A 401 15.58 -12.81 -19.41
C THR A 401 16.39 -13.66 -18.42
N VAL A 402 16.68 -13.13 -17.22
CA VAL A 402 17.39 -13.87 -16.16
C VAL A 402 16.55 -15.04 -15.62
N ASP A 403 15.26 -14.84 -15.39
CA ASP A 403 14.34 -15.87 -14.90
C ASP A 403 14.23 -17.04 -15.92
N GLU A 404 14.26 -16.75 -17.23
CA GLU A 404 14.34 -17.81 -18.25
C GLU A 404 15.70 -18.53 -18.28
N LEU A 405 16.80 -17.80 -18.06
CA LEU A 405 18.14 -18.38 -17.97
C LEU A 405 18.28 -19.30 -16.75
N GLU A 406 17.66 -18.97 -15.61
CA GLU A 406 17.68 -19.81 -14.40
C GLU A 406 17.22 -21.25 -14.69
N GLY A 407 16.20 -21.41 -15.54
CA GLY A 407 15.65 -22.72 -15.91
C GLY A 407 16.49 -23.52 -16.91
N LEU A 408 17.58 -22.95 -17.45
CA LEU A 408 18.40 -23.56 -18.50
C LEU A 408 19.89 -23.65 -18.17
N VAL A 409 20.40 -22.68 -17.38
CA VAL A 409 21.79 -22.66 -16.92
C VAL A 409 22.01 -23.79 -15.92
N SER A 410 23.18 -24.41 -15.97
CA SER A 410 23.51 -25.49 -15.03
C SER A 410 23.48 -24.96 -13.59
N ASP A 411 22.80 -25.69 -12.69
CA ASP A 411 22.79 -25.44 -11.25
C ASP A 411 24.20 -25.33 -10.65
N ALA A 412 25.17 -26.06 -11.21
CA ALA A 412 26.57 -25.98 -10.78
C ALA A 412 27.22 -24.60 -11.02
N TYR A 413 26.69 -23.82 -11.97
CA TYR A 413 27.16 -22.46 -12.27
C TYR A 413 26.21 -21.38 -11.76
N TRP A 414 24.97 -21.70 -11.41
CA TRP A 414 23.99 -20.71 -11.02
C TRP A 414 24.40 -20.04 -9.69
N PRO A 415 24.58 -18.71 -9.66
CA PRO A 415 25.23 -18.06 -8.52
C PRO A 415 24.27 -17.63 -7.41
N LEU A 416 22.95 -17.71 -7.64
CA LEU A 416 21.93 -17.20 -6.72
C LEU A 416 21.11 -18.36 -6.14
N PRO A 417 20.69 -18.26 -4.87
CA PRO A 417 19.72 -19.21 -4.34
C PRO A 417 18.39 -19.05 -5.07
N SER A 418 17.80 -20.17 -5.46
CA SER A 418 16.47 -20.19 -6.07
C SER A 418 15.39 -19.79 -5.06
N TYR A 419 14.22 -19.38 -5.55
CA TYR A 419 13.06 -19.11 -4.69
C TYR A 419 12.67 -20.35 -3.86
N GLN A 420 12.82 -21.56 -4.42
CA GLN A 420 12.53 -22.79 -3.70
C GLN A 420 13.44 -22.96 -2.47
N GLU A 421 14.72 -22.63 -2.60
CA GLU A 421 15.69 -22.72 -1.49
C GLU A 421 15.45 -21.63 -0.44
N MET A 422 15.08 -20.42 -0.85
CA MET A 422 14.81 -19.32 0.07
C MET A 422 13.49 -19.48 0.85
N LEU A 423 12.46 -20.08 0.23
CA LEU A 423 11.12 -20.18 0.81
C LEU A 423 10.84 -21.51 1.52
N SER A 424 11.64 -22.55 1.28
CA SER A 424 11.48 -23.85 1.94
C SER A 424 12.37 -23.95 3.17
N ILE A 425 11.80 -24.31 4.30
CA ILE A 425 12.57 -24.73 5.48
C ILE A 425 13.08 -26.14 5.19
N ARG A 426 14.40 -26.33 5.05
CA ARG A 426 15.03 -27.66 5.05
C ARG A 426 15.37 -28.10 6.47
#